data_AF-A0A4R7DXZ0-F1
#
_entry.id   AF-A0A4R7DXZ0-F1
#
_cell.length_a   1.000
_cell.length_b   1.000
_cell.length_c   1.000
_cell.angle_alpha   90.00
_cell.angle_beta   90.00
_cell.angle_gamma   90.00
#
_symmetry.space_group_name_H-M   'P 1'
#
loop_
_entity.id
_entity.type
_entity.pdbx_description
1 polymer ?
#
loop_
_entity_poly.entity_id
_entity_poly.type
_entity_poly.pdbx_seq_one_letter_code
_entity_poly.pdbx_strand_id
1 'polypeptide(L)'
;MTDFTGYWIFFCNPKKWNIDEFLESGTIYDNFTVRDWHKDQFAKGQLGLVRVGHDNRIKDQLNGREKLERGIYAVVEVLGETELKEEPAPDYWNDNDLGGKKYRVDIKYLKNLLDKPILIKNLKSDSYNYDKHLIDGFQSSTMPLEAETFNRIIEKIGEINLDFTDEKFESEEDIVKLEKKYKNAVPEVKTRVSKYIERGKIAQQFKKKTGFKCQICDELGDDPYVFEKENGEYYIETHHIDAVSNLNEGSLGISNLITVCPNHHRQLHYGKVDILGNNKDELKLKIDGEEILINKIR
;
A
#
# COMPACT_ATOMS: atom_id res chain seq x y z
N MET A 1 9.24 -15.94 -17.03
CA MET A 1 9.35 -14.79 -16.11
C MET A 1 8.01 -14.66 -15.43
N THR A 2 7.98 -14.51 -14.11
CA THR A 2 6.76 -14.06 -13.44
C THR A 2 6.54 -12.62 -13.88
N ASP A 3 5.34 -12.29 -14.37
CA ASP A 3 5.02 -10.91 -14.70
C ASP A 3 5.11 -10.04 -13.45
N PHE A 4 5.51 -8.79 -13.63
CA PHE A 4 5.65 -7.86 -12.52
C PHE A 4 4.27 -7.51 -11.94
N THR A 5 4.05 -7.78 -10.65
CA THR A 5 2.76 -7.65 -9.97
C THR A 5 2.70 -6.49 -8.96
N GLY A 6 3.84 -5.82 -8.69
CA GLY A 6 3.97 -4.88 -7.57
C GLY A 6 4.27 -5.53 -6.22
N TYR A 7 4.39 -6.87 -6.18
CA TYR A 7 4.77 -7.62 -5.00
C TYR A 7 6.16 -8.23 -5.13
N TRP A 8 6.90 -8.29 -4.02
CA TRP A 8 8.28 -8.73 -4.01
C TRP A 8 8.58 -9.81 -2.97
N ILE A 9 9.53 -10.68 -3.30
CA ILE A 9 10.27 -11.51 -2.35
C ILE A 9 11.63 -10.85 -2.13
N PHE A 10 11.96 -10.56 -0.88
CA PHE A 10 13.29 -10.14 -0.45
C PHE A 10 14.00 -11.33 0.18
N PHE A 11 14.98 -11.90 -0.52
CA PHE A 11 15.70 -13.09 -0.06
C PHE A 11 16.80 -12.72 0.93
N CYS A 12 16.61 -13.13 2.18
CA CYS A 12 17.61 -12.99 3.22
C CYS A 12 18.47 -14.25 3.34
N ASN A 13 19.78 -14.06 3.34
CA ASN A 13 20.75 -15.05 3.79
C ASN A 13 21.27 -14.63 5.17
N PRO A 14 20.90 -15.33 6.26
CA PRO A 14 21.31 -14.98 7.62
C PRO A 14 22.82 -14.81 7.82
N LYS A 15 23.64 -15.46 6.99
CA LYS A 15 25.10 -15.32 7.06
C LYS A 15 25.60 -13.96 6.54
N LYS A 16 24.85 -13.33 5.64
CA LYS A 16 25.18 -12.02 5.05
C LYS A 16 24.44 -10.89 5.74
N TRP A 17 23.30 -11.19 6.34
CA TRP A 17 22.44 -10.22 7.00
C TRP A 17 21.82 -10.83 8.24
N ASN A 18 22.19 -10.31 9.41
CA ASN A 18 21.67 -10.73 10.71
C ASN A 18 20.23 -10.20 10.91
N ILE A 19 19.30 -10.76 10.13
CA ILE A 19 17.89 -10.35 10.12
C ILE A 19 17.21 -10.53 11.48
N ASP A 20 17.61 -11.55 12.25
CA ASP A 20 17.13 -11.75 13.62
C ASP A 20 17.53 -10.59 14.55
N GLU A 21 18.79 -10.18 14.51
CA GLU A 21 19.25 -9.02 15.28
C GLU A 21 18.56 -7.72 14.85
N PHE A 22 18.42 -7.52 13.53
CA PHE A 22 17.70 -6.37 12.99
C PHE A 22 16.25 -6.34 13.50
N LEU A 23 15.54 -7.47 13.40
CA LEU A 23 14.13 -7.57 13.82
C LEU A 23 13.98 -7.39 15.34
N GLU A 24 14.90 -7.91 16.15
CA GLU A 24 14.89 -7.70 17.61
C GLU A 24 15.20 -6.27 18.03
N SER A 25 16.00 -5.55 17.25
CA SER A 25 16.37 -4.16 17.56
C SER A 25 15.17 -3.21 17.59
N GLY A 26 14.05 -3.59 16.96
CA GLY A 26 12.89 -2.73 16.78
C GLY A 26 13.05 -1.69 15.66
N THR A 27 14.18 -1.71 14.94
CA THR A 27 14.38 -0.89 13.74
C THR A 27 13.38 -1.31 12.66
N ILE A 28 12.71 -0.33 12.05
CA ILE A 28 11.69 -0.58 11.01
C ILE A 28 12.07 -0.05 9.63
N TYR A 29 13.24 0.57 9.48
CA TYR A 29 13.74 1.07 8.20
C TYR A 29 15.02 0.34 7.85
N ASP A 30 15.14 -0.05 6.59
CA ASP A 30 16.32 -0.72 6.06
C ASP A 30 16.53 -0.38 4.58
N ASN A 31 17.70 -0.71 4.07
CA ASN A 31 18.07 -0.55 2.68
C ASN A 31 18.49 -1.90 2.08
N PHE A 32 17.76 -2.35 1.07
CA PHE A 32 17.92 -3.68 0.51
C PHE A 32 18.56 -3.65 -0.88
N THR A 33 19.50 -4.57 -1.14
CA THR A 33 20.20 -4.63 -2.44
C THR A 33 19.30 -5.21 -3.54
N VAL A 34 19.33 -4.59 -4.72
CA VAL A 34 18.56 -4.98 -5.90
C VAL A 34 19.50 -5.36 -7.05
N ARG A 35 19.13 -6.37 -7.83
CA ARG A 35 19.87 -6.77 -9.04
C ARG A 35 19.57 -5.81 -10.19
N ASP A 36 20.53 -5.65 -11.09
CA ASP A 36 20.43 -4.74 -12.24
C ASP A 36 19.18 -4.96 -13.09
N TRP A 37 18.73 -6.21 -13.25
CA TRP A 37 17.57 -6.53 -14.07
C TRP A 37 16.21 -6.26 -13.39
N HIS A 38 16.19 -5.90 -12.09
CA HIS A 38 14.96 -5.49 -11.39
C HIS A 38 14.95 -3.99 -11.04
N LYS A 39 16.04 -3.26 -11.27
CA LYS A 39 16.22 -1.88 -10.76
C LYS A 39 15.09 -0.93 -11.20
N ASP A 40 14.65 -1.04 -12.44
CA ASP A 40 13.66 -0.14 -13.03
C ASP A 40 12.20 -0.52 -12.68
N GLN A 41 11.99 -1.49 -11.79
CA GLN A 41 10.65 -2.02 -11.44
C GLN A 41 10.18 -1.63 -10.03
N PHE A 42 11.08 -1.10 -9.18
CA PHE A 42 10.71 -0.70 -7.82
C PHE A 42 10.06 0.68 -7.80
N ALA A 43 9.00 0.81 -7.02
CA ALA A 43 8.31 2.07 -6.78
C ALA A 43 7.64 2.06 -5.42
N LYS A 44 7.36 3.26 -4.89
CA LYS A 44 6.75 3.42 -3.58
C LYS A 44 5.36 2.77 -3.49
N GLY A 45 5.08 2.16 -2.34
CA GLY A 45 3.80 1.50 -2.06
C GLY A 45 3.66 0.12 -2.70
N GLN A 46 4.74 -0.42 -3.28
CA GLN A 46 4.85 -1.85 -3.54
C GLN A 46 5.09 -2.58 -2.21
N LEU A 47 4.66 -3.83 -2.13
CA LEU A 47 4.78 -4.63 -0.89
C LEU A 47 5.68 -5.83 -1.11
N GLY A 48 6.22 -6.39 -0.03
CA GLY A 48 6.98 -7.62 -0.13
C GLY A 48 7.12 -8.41 1.15
N LEU A 49 7.69 -9.60 1.00
CA LEU A 49 7.95 -10.56 2.06
C LEU A 49 9.45 -10.74 2.24
N VAL A 50 9.94 -10.64 3.47
CA VAL A 50 11.32 -11.01 3.79
C VAL A 50 11.39 -12.52 4.01
N ARG A 51 11.99 -13.22 3.05
CA ARG A 51 12.10 -14.68 3.01
C ARG A 51 13.51 -15.10 3.42
N VAL A 52 13.62 -15.74 4.58
CA VAL A 52 14.86 -16.30 5.11
C VAL A 52 15.17 -17.65 4.47
N GLY A 53 16.37 -17.75 3.89
CA GLY A 53 16.92 -18.96 3.30
C GLY A 53 17.52 -19.92 4.34
N HIS A 54 18.41 -20.80 3.87
CA HIS A 54 19.12 -21.71 4.77
C HIS A 54 20.06 -20.93 5.69
N ASP A 55 19.86 -21.05 7.00
CA ASP A 55 20.77 -20.49 7.98
C ASP A 55 22.00 -21.39 8.17
N ASN A 56 23.06 -21.02 7.43
CA ASN A 56 24.36 -21.69 7.47
C ASN A 56 25.34 -21.00 8.42
N ARG A 57 24.89 -20.11 9.32
CA ARG A 57 25.76 -19.53 10.34
C ARG A 57 26.35 -20.62 11.24
N ILE A 58 27.59 -20.44 11.64
CA ILE A 58 28.26 -21.29 12.65
C ILE A 58 28.07 -20.72 14.06
N LYS A 59 28.42 -21.48 15.09
CA LYS A 59 28.22 -21.09 16.51
C LYS A 59 28.75 -19.70 16.83
N ASP A 60 29.97 -19.38 16.38
CA ASP A 60 30.59 -18.07 16.64
C ASP A 60 29.80 -16.93 15.97
N GLN A 61 29.24 -17.17 14.79
CA GLN A 61 28.43 -16.19 14.07
C GLN A 61 27.02 -16.05 14.66
N LEU A 62 26.51 -17.09 15.32
CA LEU A 62 25.21 -17.08 15.98
C LEU A 62 25.25 -16.36 17.33
N ASN A 63 26.43 -16.24 17.95
CA ASN A 63 26.61 -15.55 19.23
C ASN A 63 25.59 -15.98 20.32
N GLY A 64 25.32 -17.29 20.40
CA GLY A 64 24.35 -17.88 21.35
C GLY A 64 22.91 -17.97 20.84
N ARG A 65 22.59 -17.44 19.66
CA ARG A 65 21.26 -17.54 19.02
C ARG A 65 21.04 -18.90 18.36
N GLU A 66 19.77 -19.25 18.18
CA GLU A 66 19.39 -20.42 17.39
C GLU A 66 19.40 -20.10 15.89
N LYS A 67 19.55 -21.15 15.08
CA LYS A 67 19.45 -21.02 13.62
C LYS A 67 18.01 -20.73 13.22
N LEU A 68 17.84 -19.81 12.29
CA LEU A 68 16.54 -19.52 11.71
C LEU A 68 16.09 -20.67 10.79
N GLU A 69 14.86 -21.14 10.99
CA GLU A 69 14.22 -22.02 10.03
C GLU A 69 13.83 -21.25 8.76
N ARG A 70 13.78 -21.94 7.62
CA ARG A 70 13.34 -21.34 6.35
C ARG A 70 11.89 -20.88 6.46
N GLY A 71 11.65 -19.60 6.21
CA GLY A 71 10.33 -19.02 6.35
C GLY A 71 10.27 -17.55 5.95
N ILE A 72 9.09 -16.97 6.15
CA ILE A 72 8.83 -15.55 6.00
C ILE A 72 8.87 -14.92 7.40
N TYR A 73 9.70 -13.89 7.56
CA TYR A 73 10.00 -13.25 8.84
C TYR A 73 9.55 -11.80 8.92
N ALA A 74 9.16 -11.19 7.80
CA ALA A 74 8.56 -9.87 7.81
C ALA A 74 7.71 -9.59 6.57
N VAL A 75 6.82 -8.61 6.72
CA VAL A 75 6.15 -7.92 5.62
C VAL A 75 6.69 -6.50 5.55
N VAL A 76 7.00 -6.04 4.34
CA VAL A 76 7.64 -4.73 4.10
C VAL A 76 6.92 -3.92 3.03
N GLU A 77 7.06 -2.60 3.10
CA GLU A 77 6.70 -1.64 2.05
C GLU A 77 7.96 -1.10 1.40
N VAL A 78 7.95 -0.99 0.07
CA VAL A 78 8.96 -0.27 -0.72
C VAL A 78 8.72 1.23 -0.62
N LEU A 79 9.75 1.99 -0.27
CA LEU A 79 9.62 3.43 0.00
C LEU A 79 9.93 4.33 -1.20
N GLY A 80 10.41 3.78 -2.32
CA GLY A 80 10.81 4.56 -3.48
C GLY A 80 11.34 3.72 -4.64
N GLU A 81 11.96 4.42 -5.58
CA GLU A 81 12.70 3.81 -6.70
C GLU A 81 14.06 3.28 -6.23
N THR A 82 14.73 2.47 -7.05
CA THR A 82 16.10 2.07 -6.73
C THR A 82 17.08 3.21 -6.94
N GLU A 83 18.03 3.32 -6.01
CA GLU A 83 19.12 4.28 -6.08
C GLU A 83 20.46 3.53 -6.10
N LEU A 84 21.44 4.12 -6.77
CA LEU A 84 22.80 3.60 -6.80
C LEU A 84 23.57 4.14 -5.58
N LYS A 85 23.78 3.30 -4.55
CA LYS A 85 24.45 3.70 -3.28
C LYS A 85 25.79 2.96 -3.11
N GLU A 86 26.77 3.62 -2.50
CA GLU A 86 28.14 3.10 -2.35
C GLU A 86 28.31 2.08 -1.22
N GLU A 87 27.51 2.13 -0.15
CA GLU A 87 27.64 1.23 1.00
C GLU A 87 26.24 0.82 1.55
N PRO A 88 26.06 -0.39 2.10
CA PRO A 88 24.90 -0.64 2.96
C PRO A 88 24.97 0.21 4.23
N ALA A 89 23.84 0.36 4.92
CA ALA A 89 23.89 0.74 6.33
C ALA A 89 24.79 -0.28 7.08
N PRO A 90 25.74 0.18 7.91
CA PRO A 90 26.75 -0.68 8.53
C PRO A 90 26.17 -1.67 9.55
N ASP A 91 24.93 -1.46 10.01
CA ASP A 91 24.33 -2.26 11.06
C ASP A 91 23.72 -3.56 10.47
N TYR A 92 24.09 -4.70 11.08
CA TYR A 92 23.56 -6.05 10.80
C TYR A 92 23.96 -6.71 9.46
N TRP A 93 24.72 -6.06 8.58
CA TRP A 93 25.25 -6.66 7.34
C TRP A 93 26.68 -7.19 7.54
N ASN A 94 26.87 -8.50 7.34
CA ASN A 94 28.15 -9.21 7.53
C ASN A 94 28.79 -9.66 6.21
N ASP A 95 28.41 -9.06 5.09
CA ASP A 95 28.95 -9.42 3.78
C ASP A 95 30.29 -8.72 3.55
N ASN A 96 31.40 -9.44 3.39
CA ASN A 96 32.70 -8.82 3.09
C ASN A 96 32.77 -8.19 1.68
N ASP A 97 31.72 -8.34 0.88
CA ASP A 97 31.55 -7.76 -0.46
C ASP A 97 30.75 -6.43 -0.40
N LEU A 98 31.09 -5.54 0.55
CA LEU A 98 30.48 -4.20 0.65
C LEU A 98 31.03 -3.19 -0.36
N GLY A 99 32.07 -3.55 -1.10
CA GLY A 99 32.70 -2.66 -2.06
C GLY A 99 31.83 -2.39 -3.29
N GLY A 100 31.75 -1.11 -3.67
CA GLY A 100 31.23 -0.67 -4.96
C GLY A 100 29.76 -0.27 -4.95
N LYS A 101 29.42 0.59 -5.92
CA LYS A 101 28.06 1.09 -6.14
C LYS A 101 27.10 -0.05 -6.48
N LYS A 102 26.10 -0.29 -5.63
CA LYS A 102 25.04 -1.29 -5.86
C LYS A 102 23.67 -0.60 -5.89
N TYR A 103 22.78 -1.07 -6.76
CA TYR A 103 21.39 -0.63 -6.76
C TYR A 103 20.71 -1.12 -5.49
N ARG A 104 19.98 -0.22 -4.84
CA ARG A 104 19.39 -0.45 -3.53
C ARG A 104 18.05 0.25 -3.43
N VAL A 105 17.16 -0.28 -2.61
CA VAL A 105 15.84 0.29 -2.36
C VAL A 105 15.59 0.39 -0.86
N ASP A 106 15.04 1.52 -0.43
CA ASP A 106 14.65 1.71 0.96
C ASP A 106 13.31 1.00 1.23
N ILE A 107 13.24 0.29 2.35
CA ILE A 107 12.07 -0.49 2.76
C ILE A 107 11.67 -0.16 4.20
N LYS A 108 10.36 -0.23 4.48
CA LYS A 108 9.80 -0.11 5.83
C LYS A 108 9.17 -1.43 6.25
N TYR A 109 9.48 -1.90 7.45
CA TYR A 109 8.89 -3.10 8.04
C TYR A 109 7.50 -2.78 8.59
N LEU A 110 6.50 -3.43 8.02
CA LEU A 110 5.09 -3.29 8.40
C LEU A 110 4.67 -4.34 9.43
N LYS A 111 5.35 -5.48 9.43
CA LYS A 111 5.13 -6.57 10.37
C LYS A 111 6.41 -7.33 10.62
N ASN A 112 6.79 -7.41 11.89
CA ASN A 112 7.83 -8.32 12.38
C ASN A 112 7.17 -9.68 12.72
N LEU A 113 7.73 -10.77 12.19
CA LEU A 113 7.27 -12.15 12.40
C LEU A 113 8.36 -13.02 13.04
N LEU A 114 9.37 -12.43 13.69
CA LEU A 114 10.47 -13.20 14.30
C LEU A 114 9.97 -14.27 15.27
N ASP A 115 9.02 -13.92 16.15
CA ASP A 115 8.45 -14.85 17.13
C ASP A 115 7.48 -15.86 16.52
N LYS A 116 6.88 -15.53 15.37
CA LYS A 116 5.85 -16.34 14.70
C LYS A 116 6.03 -16.34 13.18
N PRO A 117 7.12 -16.94 12.66
CA PRO A 117 7.41 -16.94 11.24
C PRO A 117 6.46 -17.86 10.48
N ILE A 118 6.18 -17.52 9.21
CA ILE A 118 5.47 -18.44 8.31
C ILE A 118 6.49 -19.37 7.67
N LEU A 119 6.62 -20.58 8.23
CA LEU A 119 7.64 -21.54 7.80
C LEU A 119 7.30 -22.17 6.45
N ILE A 120 8.31 -22.32 5.58
CA ILE A 120 8.14 -22.91 4.24
C ILE A 120 7.59 -24.35 4.33
N LYS A 121 7.97 -25.11 5.36
CA LYS A 121 7.46 -26.47 5.57
C LYS A 121 5.94 -26.51 5.74
N ASN A 122 5.36 -25.49 6.38
CA ASN A 122 3.92 -25.37 6.58
C ASN A 122 3.20 -24.96 5.29
N LEU A 123 3.83 -24.14 4.46
CA LEU A 123 3.29 -23.75 3.15
C LEU A 123 3.28 -24.92 2.16
N LYS A 124 4.30 -25.79 2.20
CA LYS A 124 4.37 -27.00 1.37
C LYS A 124 3.29 -28.03 1.70
N SER A 125 2.75 -28.01 2.92
CA SER A 125 1.65 -28.87 3.35
C SER A 125 0.27 -28.27 3.10
N ASP A 126 0.19 -27.04 2.58
CA ASP A 126 -1.09 -26.43 2.24
C ASP A 126 -1.68 -27.03 0.96
N SER A 127 -2.99 -26.92 0.81
CA SER A 127 -3.73 -27.28 -0.40
C SER A 127 -3.47 -26.35 -1.58
N TYR A 128 -2.96 -25.14 -1.32
CA TYR A 128 -2.68 -24.13 -2.34
C TYR A 128 -1.25 -24.21 -2.87
N ASN A 129 -1.09 -24.02 -4.18
CA ASN A 129 0.22 -24.00 -4.84
C ASN A 129 0.80 -22.59 -4.86
N TYR A 130 1.70 -22.30 -3.92
CA TYR A 130 2.39 -21.02 -3.79
C TYR A 130 3.46 -20.78 -4.85
N ASP A 131 3.83 -19.51 -5.04
CA ASP A 131 4.92 -19.10 -5.93
C ASP A 131 6.19 -19.94 -5.71
N LYS A 132 6.70 -20.51 -6.81
CA LYS A 132 7.87 -21.40 -6.79
C LYS A 132 9.11 -20.76 -6.18
N HIS A 133 9.35 -19.47 -6.42
CA HIS A 133 10.54 -18.78 -5.93
C HIS A 133 10.45 -18.52 -4.43
N LEU A 134 9.23 -18.36 -3.89
CA LEU A 134 9.00 -18.26 -2.45
C LEU A 134 9.34 -19.60 -1.76
N ILE A 135 8.78 -20.68 -2.30
CA ILE A 135 8.91 -22.03 -1.74
C ILE A 135 10.35 -22.55 -1.87
N ASP A 136 10.89 -22.58 -3.08
CA ASP A 136 12.19 -23.18 -3.35
C ASP A 136 13.33 -22.22 -2.96
N GLY A 137 13.10 -20.92 -3.12
CA GLY A 137 14.15 -19.90 -3.04
C GLY A 137 14.74 -19.61 -4.41
N PHE A 138 15.52 -18.53 -4.50
CA PHE A 138 16.19 -18.15 -5.73
C PHE A 138 17.56 -17.52 -5.43
N GLN A 139 18.52 -17.67 -6.34
CA GLN A 139 19.86 -17.09 -6.20
C GLN A 139 19.90 -15.62 -6.63
N SER A 140 19.03 -14.81 -6.03
CA SER A 140 18.95 -13.35 -6.20
C SER A 140 18.64 -12.70 -4.86
N SER A 141 18.83 -11.39 -4.76
CA SER A 141 18.38 -10.62 -3.60
C SER A 141 16.86 -10.40 -3.65
N THR A 142 16.30 -10.19 -4.83
CA THR A 142 14.87 -9.93 -5.02
C THR A 142 14.26 -10.78 -6.13
N MET A 143 12.95 -11.00 -6.10
CA MET A 143 12.12 -11.50 -7.21
C MET A 143 10.68 -10.97 -7.12
N PRO A 144 9.97 -10.72 -8.24
CA PRO A 144 8.53 -10.51 -8.23
C PRO A 144 7.79 -11.72 -7.62
N LEU A 145 6.74 -11.42 -6.90
CA LEU A 145 5.87 -12.37 -6.20
C LEU A 145 4.48 -12.35 -6.82
N GLU A 146 3.86 -13.50 -7.00
CA GLU A 146 2.45 -13.54 -7.39
C GLU A 146 1.52 -12.87 -6.35
N ALA A 147 0.60 -12.03 -6.81
CA ALA A 147 -0.34 -11.31 -5.94
C ALA A 147 -1.21 -12.25 -5.07
N GLU A 148 -1.72 -13.34 -5.65
CA GLU A 148 -2.53 -14.33 -4.93
C GLU A 148 -1.72 -15.02 -3.82
N THR A 149 -0.44 -15.33 -4.10
CA THR A 149 0.47 -15.86 -3.08
C THR A 149 0.64 -14.84 -1.94
N PHE A 150 0.88 -13.57 -2.25
CA PHE A 150 1.01 -12.53 -1.21
C PHE A 150 -0.25 -12.43 -0.35
N ASN A 151 -1.43 -12.35 -0.98
CA ASN A 151 -2.72 -12.22 -0.29
C ASN A 151 -2.97 -13.37 0.69
N ARG A 152 -2.71 -14.60 0.27
CA ARG A 152 -2.83 -15.79 1.14
C ARG A 152 -1.87 -15.79 2.31
N ILE A 153 -0.66 -15.23 2.13
CA ILE A 153 0.29 -15.07 3.23
C ILE A 153 -0.25 -14.02 4.22
N ILE A 154 -0.77 -12.91 3.74
CA ILE A 154 -1.37 -11.88 4.60
C ILE A 154 -2.57 -12.44 5.38
N GLU A 155 -3.44 -13.22 4.75
CA GLU A 155 -4.56 -13.89 5.45
C GLU A 155 -4.10 -14.76 6.63
N LYS A 156 -2.95 -15.45 6.51
CA LYS A 156 -2.38 -16.25 7.60
C LYS A 156 -1.75 -15.40 8.71
N ILE A 157 -1.26 -14.21 8.38
CA ILE A 157 -0.63 -13.28 9.33
C ILE A 157 -1.69 -12.47 10.09
N GLY A 158 -2.79 -12.12 9.43
CA GLY A 158 -3.80 -11.18 9.91
C GLY A 158 -3.49 -9.75 9.49
N GLU A 159 -3.58 -8.80 10.43
CA GLU A 159 -3.41 -7.38 10.13
C GLU A 159 -1.94 -6.96 9.96
N ILE A 160 -1.69 -6.13 8.95
CA ILE A 160 -0.42 -5.44 8.70
C ILE A 160 -0.57 -3.93 8.95
N ASN A 161 0.48 -3.31 9.50
CA ASN A 161 0.46 -1.89 9.76
C ASN A 161 0.96 -1.10 8.53
N LEU A 162 0.04 -0.63 7.68
CA LEU A 162 0.33 0.30 6.57
C LEU A 162 0.10 1.78 6.97
N ASP A 163 0.31 2.15 8.23
CA ASP A 163 -0.01 3.50 8.71
C ASP A 163 0.79 4.58 7.95
N PHE A 164 0.04 5.51 7.35
CA PHE A 164 0.54 6.75 6.73
C PHE A 164 0.67 7.83 7.82
N THR A 165 1.53 7.61 8.82
CA THR A 165 1.61 8.50 9.99
C THR A 165 2.46 9.74 9.78
N ASP A 166 3.30 9.76 8.73
CA ASP A 166 4.42 10.71 8.71
C ASP A 166 4.21 11.89 7.75
N GLU A 167 3.11 11.91 6.98
CA GLU A 167 2.89 12.92 5.95
C GLU A 167 1.55 13.66 6.16
N LYS A 168 1.63 14.98 6.39
CA LYS A 168 0.47 15.89 6.45
C LYS A 168 0.19 16.41 5.05
N PHE A 169 -0.98 16.09 4.50
CA PHE A 169 -1.43 16.61 3.21
C PHE A 169 -2.56 17.61 3.46
N GLU A 170 -2.32 18.88 3.13
CA GLU A 170 -3.22 19.98 3.49
C GLU A 170 -3.69 20.79 2.27
N SER A 171 -3.19 20.49 1.08
CA SER A 171 -3.52 21.19 -0.18
C SER A 171 -3.82 20.25 -1.35
N GLU A 172 -4.47 20.77 -2.40
CA GLU A 172 -4.66 20.04 -3.66
C GLU A 172 -3.33 19.61 -4.31
N GLU A 173 -2.30 20.44 -4.19
CA GLU A 173 -0.95 20.13 -4.69
C GLU A 173 -0.37 18.90 -3.99
N ASP A 174 -0.66 18.74 -2.69
CA ASP A 174 -0.22 17.58 -1.92
C ASP A 174 -0.91 16.29 -2.39
N ILE A 175 -2.19 16.36 -2.78
CA ILE A 175 -2.91 15.23 -3.37
C ILE A 175 -2.27 14.85 -4.72
N VAL A 176 -1.98 15.83 -5.58
CA VAL A 176 -1.35 15.54 -6.89
C VAL A 176 0.03 14.89 -6.70
N LYS A 177 0.82 15.37 -5.73
CA LYS A 177 2.11 14.73 -5.36
C LYS A 177 1.89 13.30 -4.88
N LEU A 178 0.86 13.06 -4.07
CA LEU A 178 0.53 11.75 -3.53
C LEU A 178 0.09 10.75 -4.62
N GLU A 179 -0.77 11.16 -5.55
CA GLU A 179 -1.18 10.34 -6.70
C GLU A 179 0.03 9.90 -7.51
N LYS A 180 0.92 10.85 -7.85
CA LYS A 180 2.14 10.57 -8.59
C LYS A 180 3.05 9.61 -7.82
N LYS A 181 3.18 9.84 -6.52
CA LYS A 181 4.03 9.06 -5.61
C LYS A 181 3.58 7.61 -5.46
N TYR A 182 2.26 7.35 -5.41
CA TYR A 182 1.69 6.01 -5.24
C TYR A 182 1.10 5.41 -6.53
N LYS A 183 1.33 6.03 -7.69
CA LYS A 183 0.80 5.57 -9.00
C LYS A 183 1.02 4.07 -9.24
N ASN A 184 2.21 3.58 -8.89
CA ASN A 184 2.64 2.20 -9.07
C ASN A 184 2.46 1.31 -7.82
N ALA A 185 1.75 1.79 -6.81
CA ALA A 185 1.47 1.04 -5.59
C ALA A 185 0.47 -0.10 -5.85
N VAL A 186 0.49 -1.11 -4.98
CA VAL A 186 -0.49 -2.22 -5.05
C VAL A 186 -1.90 -1.75 -4.62
N PRO A 187 -2.98 -2.38 -5.09
CA PRO A 187 -4.37 -1.93 -4.84
C PRO A 187 -4.72 -1.69 -3.37
N GLU A 188 -4.15 -2.46 -2.46
CA GLU A 188 -4.33 -2.43 -1.01
C GLU A 188 -3.79 -1.11 -0.44
N VAL A 189 -2.60 -0.70 -0.90
CA VAL A 189 -2.00 0.58 -0.54
C VAL A 189 -2.83 1.72 -1.14
N LYS A 190 -3.21 1.62 -2.42
CA LYS A 190 -4.05 2.63 -3.10
C LYS A 190 -5.38 2.88 -2.37
N THR A 191 -6.06 1.81 -1.96
CA THR A 191 -7.32 1.88 -1.21
C THR A 191 -7.14 2.57 0.13
N ARG A 192 -6.04 2.29 0.83
CA ARG A 192 -5.77 2.92 2.13
C ARG A 192 -5.40 4.40 1.97
N VAL A 193 -4.63 4.76 0.95
CA VAL A 193 -4.30 6.16 0.59
C VAL A 193 -5.59 6.95 0.35
N SER A 194 -6.52 6.39 -0.44
CA SER A 194 -7.83 7.00 -0.69
C SER A 194 -8.63 7.25 0.60
N LYS A 195 -8.76 6.23 1.47
CA LYS A 195 -9.45 6.37 2.77
C LYS A 195 -8.82 7.43 3.69
N TYR A 196 -7.50 7.58 3.63
CA TYR A 196 -6.81 8.62 4.39
C TYR A 196 -7.23 10.02 3.94
N ILE A 197 -7.36 10.24 2.62
CA ILE A 197 -7.81 11.53 2.06
C ILE A 197 -9.27 11.80 2.42
N GLU A 198 -10.15 10.81 2.30
CA GLU A 198 -11.59 10.94 2.62
C GLU A 198 -11.83 11.41 4.07
N ARG A 199 -10.90 11.08 4.97
CA ARG A 199 -10.94 11.44 6.39
C ARG A 199 -10.03 12.62 6.74
N GLY A 200 -9.24 13.09 5.77
CA GLY A 200 -8.24 14.13 5.94
C GLY A 200 -8.83 15.53 5.94
N LYS A 201 -7.95 16.51 6.18
CA LYS A 201 -8.31 17.94 6.18
C LYS A 201 -8.93 18.41 4.87
N ILE A 202 -8.49 17.86 3.74
CA ILE A 202 -8.96 18.26 2.41
C ILE A 202 -10.42 17.85 2.21
N ALA A 203 -10.79 16.62 2.60
CA ALA A 203 -12.20 16.22 2.59
C ALA A 203 -13.05 17.11 3.50
N GLN A 204 -12.54 17.51 4.66
CA GLN A 204 -13.24 18.44 5.54
C GLN A 204 -13.40 19.84 4.92
N GLN A 205 -12.39 20.36 4.21
CA GLN A 205 -12.49 21.62 3.47
C GLN A 205 -13.49 21.51 2.32
N PHE A 206 -13.51 20.37 1.61
CA PHE A 206 -14.46 20.10 0.55
C PHE A 206 -15.90 20.08 1.06
N LYS A 207 -16.16 19.40 2.19
CA LYS A 207 -17.48 19.42 2.86
C LYS A 207 -17.94 20.83 3.24
N LYS A 208 -17.01 21.71 3.64
CA LYS A 208 -17.32 23.12 3.91
C LYS A 208 -17.68 23.88 2.63
N LYS A 209 -16.91 23.67 1.54
CA LYS A 209 -17.20 24.29 0.22
C LYS A 209 -18.58 23.90 -0.31
N THR A 210 -19.02 22.66 -0.09
CA THR A 210 -20.35 22.18 -0.51
C THR A 210 -21.47 22.56 0.46
N GLY A 211 -21.16 23.32 1.52
CA GLY A 211 -22.14 23.70 2.54
C GLY A 211 -22.72 22.51 3.29
N PHE A 212 -21.97 21.40 3.37
CA PHE A 212 -22.40 20.14 3.97
C PHE A 212 -23.65 19.50 3.34
N LYS A 213 -23.89 19.79 2.06
CA LYS A 213 -25.02 19.25 1.29
C LYS A 213 -24.69 17.94 0.57
N CYS A 214 -25.68 17.07 0.47
CA CYS A 214 -25.67 15.99 -0.52
C CYS A 214 -25.93 16.56 -1.92
N GLN A 215 -24.94 16.46 -2.80
CA GLN A 215 -25.04 17.00 -4.17
C GLN A 215 -26.05 16.26 -5.05
N ILE A 216 -26.32 14.98 -4.75
CA ILE A 216 -27.33 14.19 -5.45
C ILE A 216 -28.75 14.63 -5.01
N CYS A 217 -29.00 14.74 -3.71
CA CYS A 217 -30.29 15.22 -3.20
C CYS A 217 -30.59 16.65 -3.69
N ASP A 218 -29.59 17.54 -3.66
CA ASP A 218 -29.75 18.94 -4.12
C ASP A 218 -30.16 18.99 -5.60
N GLU A 219 -29.61 18.10 -6.44
CA GLU A 219 -29.96 18.01 -7.88
C GLU A 219 -31.31 17.33 -8.12
N LEU A 220 -31.69 16.35 -7.30
CA LEU A 220 -33.00 15.69 -7.36
C LEU A 220 -34.14 16.57 -6.79
N GLY A 221 -33.80 17.67 -6.11
CA GLY A 221 -34.78 18.55 -5.46
C GLY A 221 -35.27 18.06 -4.10
N ASP A 222 -34.58 17.07 -3.52
CA ASP A 222 -34.81 16.57 -2.16
C ASP A 222 -34.09 17.43 -1.11
N ASP A 223 -34.37 17.22 0.18
CA ASP A 223 -33.61 17.85 1.26
C ASP A 223 -32.15 17.36 1.26
N PRO A 224 -31.15 18.23 1.02
CA PRO A 224 -29.77 17.82 0.92
C PRO A 224 -29.07 17.68 2.28
N TYR A 225 -29.75 18.01 3.38
CA TYR A 225 -29.20 17.98 4.73
C TYR A 225 -29.65 16.71 5.48
N VAL A 226 -28.73 16.13 6.28
CA VAL A 226 -29.01 14.87 7.00
C VAL A 226 -29.42 15.14 8.45
N PHE A 227 -28.47 15.51 9.30
CA PHE A 227 -28.71 15.96 10.68
C PHE A 227 -27.57 16.87 11.12
N GLU A 228 -27.86 17.78 12.06
CA GLU A 228 -26.88 18.67 12.65
C GLU A 228 -26.07 17.93 13.72
N LYS A 229 -24.73 18.06 13.67
CA LYS A 229 -23.83 17.56 14.71
C LYS A 229 -23.79 18.53 15.89
N GLU A 230 -23.22 18.10 17.01
CA GLU A 230 -23.02 18.95 18.20
C GLU A 230 -22.26 20.26 17.91
N ASN A 231 -21.40 20.26 16.88
CA ASN A 231 -20.63 21.43 16.48
C ASN A 231 -21.37 22.39 15.54
N GLY A 232 -22.65 22.14 15.25
CA GLY A 232 -23.49 22.94 14.37
C GLY A 232 -23.32 22.70 12.87
N GLU A 233 -22.42 21.79 12.47
CA GLU A 233 -22.27 21.40 11.07
C GLU A 233 -23.17 20.19 10.75
N TYR A 234 -23.72 20.13 9.54
CA TYR A 234 -24.45 18.94 9.09
C TYR A 234 -23.53 17.75 8.83
N TYR A 235 -24.01 16.56 9.16
CA TYR A 235 -23.34 15.32 8.82
C TYR A 235 -23.42 15.06 7.31
N ILE A 236 -22.26 14.80 6.69
CA ILE A 236 -22.15 14.44 5.28
C ILE A 236 -20.92 13.56 5.07
N GLU A 237 -20.99 12.67 4.08
CA GLU A 237 -19.89 11.78 3.69
C GLU A 237 -19.26 12.27 2.38
N THR A 238 -17.99 11.91 2.17
CA THR A 238 -17.28 12.17 0.92
C THR A 238 -17.03 10.83 0.25
N HIS A 239 -17.26 10.77 -1.06
CA HIS A 239 -17.04 9.58 -1.88
C HIS A 239 -16.19 9.93 -3.11
N HIS A 240 -15.32 9.02 -3.53
CA HIS A 240 -14.62 9.13 -4.81
C HIS A 240 -15.52 8.64 -5.95
N ILE A 241 -15.71 9.43 -7.01
CA ILE A 241 -16.58 9.10 -8.13
C ILE A 241 -15.97 7.95 -8.94
N ASP A 242 -14.76 8.12 -9.46
CA ASP A 242 -14.02 7.07 -10.16
C ASP A 242 -13.28 6.16 -9.18
N ALA A 243 -13.14 4.88 -9.55
CA ALA A 243 -12.44 3.88 -8.78
C ALA A 243 -10.97 4.26 -8.54
N VAL A 244 -10.61 4.40 -7.27
CA VAL A 244 -9.26 4.78 -6.81
C VAL A 244 -8.20 3.69 -7.00
N SER A 245 -8.61 2.46 -7.33
CA SER A 245 -7.72 1.31 -7.51
C SER A 245 -6.68 1.50 -8.61
N ASN A 246 -6.92 2.41 -9.56
CA ASN A 246 -5.99 2.69 -10.64
C ASN A 246 -5.04 3.86 -10.34
N LEU A 247 -5.34 4.74 -9.38
CA LEU A 247 -4.60 5.99 -9.12
C LEU A 247 -4.16 6.73 -10.39
N ASN A 248 -5.09 6.87 -11.35
CA ASN A 248 -4.87 7.75 -12.49
C ASN A 248 -4.81 9.22 -12.00
N GLU A 249 -4.15 10.08 -12.77
CA GLU A 249 -4.05 11.50 -12.44
C GLU A 249 -5.45 12.10 -12.26
N GLY A 250 -5.70 12.69 -11.09
CA GLY A 250 -6.98 13.27 -10.68
C GLY A 250 -7.94 12.33 -9.94
N SER A 251 -7.63 11.04 -9.80
CA SER A 251 -8.53 10.05 -9.14
C SER A 251 -8.64 10.18 -7.62
N LEU A 252 -7.69 10.82 -6.95
CA LEU A 252 -7.77 11.25 -5.55
C LEU A 252 -8.00 12.75 -5.40
N GLY A 253 -7.87 13.49 -6.51
CA GLY A 253 -8.12 14.92 -6.59
C GLY A 253 -9.50 15.32 -6.10
N ILE A 254 -9.64 16.58 -5.65
CA ILE A 254 -10.94 17.15 -5.26
C ILE A 254 -11.96 17.04 -6.39
N SER A 255 -11.51 17.13 -7.65
CA SER A 255 -12.36 16.90 -8.82
C SER A 255 -12.99 15.52 -8.86
N ASN A 256 -12.43 14.49 -8.21
CA ASN A 256 -13.04 13.16 -8.13
C ASN A 256 -13.84 12.94 -6.85
N LEU A 257 -14.03 13.95 -6.01
CA LEU A 257 -14.82 13.85 -4.79
C LEU A 257 -16.24 14.35 -5.01
N ILE A 258 -17.19 13.70 -4.36
CA ILE A 258 -18.58 14.15 -4.22
C ILE A 258 -18.99 14.10 -2.75
N THR A 259 -19.78 15.08 -2.28
CA THR A 259 -20.43 15.02 -0.96
C THR A 259 -21.82 14.44 -1.06
N VAL A 260 -22.09 13.41 -0.26
CA VAL A 260 -23.33 12.62 -0.33
C VAL A 260 -23.83 12.25 1.06
N CYS A 261 -25.15 12.09 1.19
CA CYS A 261 -25.77 11.55 2.40
C CYS A 261 -25.44 10.04 2.54
N PRO A 262 -25.61 9.44 3.72
CA PRO A 262 -25.34 8.01 3.94
C PRO A 262 -26.05 7.08 2.95
N ASN A 263 -27.29 7.43 2.57
CA ASN A 263 -28.08 6.63 1.64
C ASN A 263 -27.45 6.64 0.24
N HIS A 264 -27.22 7.83 -0.32
CA HIS A 264 -26.58 7.96 -1.62
C HIS A 264 -25.14 7.45 -1.62
N HIS A 265 -24.40 7.58 -0.51
CA HIS A 265 -23.08 6.97 -0.40
C HIS A 265 -23.16 5.44 -0.55
N ARG A 266 -24.07 4.78 0.15
CA ARG A 266 -24.29 3.33 0.00
C ARG A 266 -24.81 2.95 -1.37
N GLN A 267 -25.64 3.79 -1.97
CA GLN A 267 -26.16 3.59 -3.33
C GLN A 267 -25.05 3.68 -4.38
N LEU A 268 -24.07 4.56 -4.21
CA LEU A 268 -22.89 4.62 -5.07
C LEU A 268 -22.02 3.36 -4.97
N HIS A 269 -22.00 2.69 -3.81
CA HIS A 269 -21.26 1.42 -3.63
C HIS A 269 -22.01 0.19 -4.14
N TYR A 270 -23.34 0.14 -3.94
CA TYR A 270 -24.11 -1.10 -4.06
C TYR A 270 -25.36 -1.00 -4.92
N GLY A 271 -25.77 0.22 -5.25
CA GLY A 271 -26.98 0.50 -6.02
C GLY A 271 -26.78 0.38 -7.52
N LYS A 272 -27.85 0.66 -8.26
CA LYS A 272 -27.83 0.75 -9.72
C LYS A 272 -27.39 2.15 -10.12
N VAL A 273 -26.08 2.36 -10.14
CA VAL A 273 -25.48 3.63 -10.55
C VAL A 273 -24.52 3.43 -11.71
N ASP A 274 -24.74 4.17 -12.79
CA ASP A 274 -23.78 4.26 -13.90
C ASP A 274 -23.16 5.67 -13.93
N ILE A 275 -21.83 5.74 -14.00
CA ILE A 275 -21.11 7.00 -14.19
C ILE A 275 -21.03 7.24 -15.70
N LEU A 276 -21.83 8.18 -16.20
CA LEU A 276 -21.92 8.48 -17.63
C LEU A 276 -20.83 9.46 -18.09
N GLY A 277 -20.30 10.27 -17.18
CA GLY A 277 -19.19 11.18 -17.48
C GLY A 277 -18.70 11.92 -16.25
N ASN A 278 -17.37 12.06 -16.15
CA ASN A 278 -16.72 12.73 -15.03
C ASN A 278 -15.63 13.67 -15.57
N ASN A 279 -15.83 14.99 -15.49
CA ASN A 279 -14.82 15.96 -15.89
C ASN A 279 -14.63 17.06 -14.82
N LYS A 280 -13.84 18.10 -15.11
CA LYS A 280 -13.50 19.13 -14.11
C LYS A 280 -14.69 20.02 -13.73
N ASP A 281 -15.68 20.17 -14.62
CA ASP A 281 -16.79 21.10 -14.45
C ASP A 281 -18.11 20.38 -14.11
N GLU A 282 -18.32 19.16 -14.61
CA GLU A 282 -19.58 18.42 -14.46
C GLU A 282 -19.36 16.94 -14.14
N LEU A 283 -20.34 16.38 -13.43
CA LEU A 283 -20.52 14.96 -13.17
C LEU A 283 -21.89 14.53 -13.69
N LYS A 284 -21.90 13.54 -14.58
CA LYS A 284 -23.09 12.91 -15.14
C LYS A 284 -23.23 11.50 -14.56
N LEU A 285 -24.32 11.27 -13.84
CA LEU A 285 -24.64 9.97 -13.26
C LEU A 285 -26.01 9.52 -13.74
N LYS A 286 -26.21 8.21 -13.80
CA LYS A 286 -27.54 7.61 -13.90
C LYS A 286 -27.81 6.83 -12.63
N ILE A 287 -28.80 7.25 -11.85
CA ILE A 287 -29.16 6.63 -10.57
C ILE A 287 -30.59 6.12 -10.69
N ASP A 288 -30.80 4.83 -10.44
CA ASP A 288 -32.12 4.17 -10.54
C ASP A 288 -32.86 4.38 -11.87
N GLY A 289 -32.11 4.68 -12.94
CA GLY A 289 -32.65 4.91 -14.27
C GLY A 289 -32.80 6.38 -14.66
N GLU A 290 -32.68 7.32 -13.70
CA GLU A 290 -32.75 8.76 -13.93
C GLU A 290 -31.35 9.36 -14.13
N GLU A 291 -31.21 10.22 -15.13
CA GLU A 291 -29.94 10.91 -15.40
C GLU A 291 -29.89 12.23 -14.64
N ILE A 292 -28.82 12.43 -13.89
CA ILE A 292 -28.55 13.63 -13.11
C ILE A 292 -27.24 14.29 -13.56
N LEU A 293 -27.24 15.62 -13.54
CA LEU A 293 -26.10 16.44 -13.92
C LEU A 293 -25.69 17.34 -12.76
N ILE A 294 -24.57 17.02 -12.11
CA ILE A 294 -24.06 17.80 -10.98
C ILE A 294 -22.95 18.72 -11.48
N ASN A 295 -23.12 20.03 -11.27
CA ASN A 295 -22.08 21.02 -11.53
C ASN A 295 -21.07 21.02 -10.37
N LYS A 296 -19.79 20.82 -10.67
CA LYS A 296 -18.75 20.76 -9.65
C LYS A 296 -18.37 22.13 -9.14
N ILE A 297 -18.11 22.17 -7.84
CA ILE A 297 -17.66 23.38 -7.16
C ILE A 297 -16.19 23.61 -7.51
N ARG A 298 -15.88 24.80 -8.05
CA ARG A 298 -14.51 25.24 -8.36
C ARG A 298 -13.73 25.64 -7.10
#